data_AF-A0A928VL23-F1
#
_entry.id   AF-A0A928VL23-F1
#
_cell.length_a   1.000
_cell.length_b   1.000
_cell.length_c   1.000
_cell.angle_alpha   90.00
_cell.angle_beta   90.00
_cell.angle_gamma   90.00
#
_symmetry.space_group_name_H-M   'P 1'
#
loop_
_entity.id
_entity.type
_entity.pdbx_description
1 polymer ?
#
loop_
_entity_poly.entity_id
_entity_poly.type
_entity_poly.pdbx_seq_one_letter_code
_entity_poly.pdbx_strand_id
1 'polypeptide(L)'
;VWSVAFSPDGKRIVSGSRDATLRLWDAQTGQPIGQPLKGHSNPVLSVAFSPDGKRIVSGSWDKTLRLWDAQTGQPIGQPLKGHSNSVWSVAFSPDGKRIVSGSSDKTLRIWPGDWSGLMRLACDRLQYHPLLNAPETVVSGELIQVGRDAKAACDARPWLEARQPTPQPSWWEKTVDWVAGLWR
;
A
#
# COMPACT_ATOMS: atom_id res chain seq x y z
N VAL A 1 9.20 -10.60 -20.39
CA VAL A 1 8.99 -10.60 -18.92
C VAL A 1 10.17 -9.90 -18.30
N TRP A 2 9.97 -8.94 -17.39
CA TRP A 2 11.06 -8.17 -16.77
C TRP A 2 11.46 -8.69 -15.40
N SER A 3 10.52 -9.26 -14.66
CA SER A 3 10.75 -9.78 -13.31
C SER A 3 9.84 -10.97 -13.04
N VAL A 4 10.30 -11.91 -12.23
CA VAL A 4 9.55 -13.05 -11.71
C VAL A 4 9.88 -13.28 -10.25
N ALA A 5 8.96 -13.83 -9.46
CA ALA A 5 9.20 -14.24 -8.09
C ALA A 5 8.33 -15.45 -7.70
N PHE A 6 8.89 -16.37 -6.93
CA PHE A 6 8.13 -17.45 -6.28
C PHE A 6 7.42 -16.91 -5.03
N SER A 7 6.24 -17.47 -4.73
CA SER A 7 5.66 -17.34 -3.40
C SER A 7 6.49 -18.10 -2.37
N PRO A 8 6.44 -17.72 -1.08
CA PRO A 8 7.24 -18.35 -0.03
C PRO A 8 7.01 -19.87 0.12
N ASP A 9 5.79 -20.33 -0.16
CA ASP A 9 5.42 -21.75 -0.17
C ASP A 9 5.80 -22.48 -1.47
N GLY A 10 6.37 -21.77 -2.45
CA GLY A 10 6.77 -22.30 -3.75
C GLY A 10 5.62 -22.67 -4.68
N LYS A 11 4.35 -22.48 -4.28
CA LYS A 11 3.19 -22.96 -5.05
C LYS A 11 2.77 -22.02 -6.17
N ARG A 12 3.14 -20.74 -6.09
CA ARG A 12 2.77 -19.73 -7.06
C ARG A 12 3.99 -18.98 -7.56
N ILE A 13 3.89 -18.48 -8.79
CA ILE A 13 4.84 -17.53 -9.37
C ILE A 13 4.08 -16.26 -9.70
N VAL A 14 4.71 -15.10 -9.53
CA VAL A 14 4.24 -13.83 -10.08
C VAL A 14 5.25 -13.32 -11.11
N SER A 15 4.76 -12.76 -12.21
CA SER A 15 5.60 -12.15 -13.26
C SER A 15 5.16 -10.72 -13.57
N GLY A 16 6.11 -9.82 -13.79
CA GLY A 16 5.89 -8.46 -14.31
C GLY A 16 6.25 -8.33 -15.80
N SER A 17 5.42 -7.63 -16.57
CA SER A 17 5.50 -7.58 -18.04
C SER A 17 5.57 -6.16 -18.62
N ARG A 18 6.02 -6.08 -19.88
CA ARG A 18 6.03 -4.83 -20.68
C ARG A 18 4.61 -4.34 -21.00
N ASP A 19 3.62 -5.23 -20.96
CA ASP A 19 2.20 -4.90 -21.20
C ASP A 19 1.51 -4.19 -20.01
N ALA A 20 2.30 -3.74 -19.02
CA ALA A 20 1.84 -3.09 -17.79
C ALA A 20 1.00 -3.97 -16.85
N THR A 21 0.97 -5.30 -17.07
CA THR A 21 0.28 -6.24 -16.19
C THR A 21 1.23 -7.09 -15.35
N LEU A 22 0.70 -7.62 -14.26
CA LEU A 22 1.26 -8.79 -13.60
C LEU A 22 0.44 -10.03 -13.97
N ARG A 23 1.04 -11.20 -13.86
CA ARG A 23 0.34 -12.49 -13.97
C ARG A 23 0.76 -13.40 -12.84
N LEU A 24 -0.21 -14.16 -12.33
CA LEU A 24 0.00 -15.24 -11.38
C LEU A 24 0.00 -16.57 -12.13
N TRP A 25 0.81 -17.51 -11.64
CA TRP A 25 0.97 -18.83 -12.24
C TRP A 25 0.99 -19.88 -11.14
N ASP A 26 0.43 -21.03 -11.44
CA ASP A 26 0.62 -22.23 -10.64
C ASP A 26 2.01 -22.80 -10.94
N ALA A 27 2.83 -22.93 -9.91
CA ALA A 27 4.24 -23.30 -10.08
C ALA A 27 4.42 -24.76 -10.50
N GLN A 28 3.45 -25.62 -10.20
CA GLN A 28 3.53 -27.05 -10.50
C GLN A 28 3.13 -27.34 -11.95
N THR A 29 2.08 -26.67 -12.43
CA THR A 29 1.48 -26.92 -13.75
C THR A 29 1.93 -25.91 -14.82
N GLY A 30 2.49 -24.76 -14.41
CA GLY A 30 2.84 -23.66 -15.30
C GLY A 30 1.63 -22.92 -15.88
N GLN A 31 0.42 -23.22 -15.43
CA GLN A 31 -0.81 -22.61 -15.93
C GLN A 31 -1.05 -21.24 -15.26
N PRO A 32 -1.61 -20.25 -15.99
CA PRO A 32 -1.96 -18.97 -15.41
C PRO A 32 -3.11 -19.13 -14.40
N ILE A 33 -3.00 -18.43 -13.26
CA ILE A 33 -4.04 -18.33 -12.25
C ILE A 33 -4.80 -17.02 -12.47
N GLY A 34 -6.06 -17.14 -12.88
CA GLY A 34 -6.95 -16.00 -13.08
C GLY A 34 -6.57 -15.09 -14.26
N GLN A 35 -7.11 -13.88 -14.25
CA GLN A 35 -6.85 -12.86 -15.27
C GLN A 35 -5.56 -12.07 -14.95
N PRO A 36 -4.91 -11.44 -15.95
CA PRO A 36 -3.81 -10.52 -15.69
C PRO A 36 -4.22 -9.40 -14.72
N LEU A 37 -3.37 -9.13 -13.73
CA LEU A 37 -3.57 -8.09 -12.73
C LEU A 37 -3.25 -6.75 -13.39
N LYS A 38 -4.29 -5.93 -13.58
CA LYS A 38 -4.23 -4.63 -14.25
C LYS A 38 -4.25 -3.50 -13.23
N GLY A 39 -3.43 -2.48 -13.46
CA GLY A 39 -3.45 -1.27 -12.65
C GLY A 39 -2.31 -0.32 -12.96
N HIS A 40 -1.10 -0.82 -13.21
CA HIS A 40 -0.02 0.02 -13.71
C HIS A 40 -0.35 0.56 -15.11
N SER A 41 0.04 1.81 -15.38
CA SER A 41 -0.15 2.43 -16.70
C SER A 41 1.04 2.22 -17.65
N ASN A 42 2.13 1.66 -17.13
CA ASN A 42 3.38 1.43 -17.85
C ASN A 42 4.02 0.10 -17.41
N PRO A 43 5.07 -0.39 -18.11
CA PRO A 43 5.73 -1.67 -17.83
C PRO A 43 5.99 -1.93 -16.35
N VAL A 44 5.71 -3.15 -15.90
CA VAL A 44 6.03 -3.62 -14.56
C VAL A 44 7.44 -4.18 -14.58
N LEU A 45 8.33 -3.53 -13.83
CA LEU A 45 9.77 -3.75 -13.87
C LEU A 45 10.24 -4.70 -12.77
N SER A 46 9.53 -4.73 -11.64
CA SER A 46 9.88 -5.57 -10.50
C SER A 46 8.64 -6.05 -9.77
N VAL A 47 8.68 -7.28 -9.26
CA VAL A 47 7.62 -7.90 -8.47
C VAL A 47 8.23 -8.71 -7.33
N ALA A 48 7.56 -8.75 -6.17
CA ALA A 48 7.94 -9.59 -5.05
C ALA A 48 6.72 -10.04 -4.24
N PHE A 49 6.76 -11.27 -3.71
CA PHE A 49 5.82 -11.72 -2.69
C PHE A 49 6.23 -11.21 -1.32
N SER A 50 5.23 -10.96 -0.48
CA SER A 50 5.42 -10.81 0.97
C SER A 50 5.81 -12.15 1.62
N PRO A 51 6.50 -12.13 2.77
CA PRO A 51 6.96 -13.35 3.44
C PRO A 51 5.85 -14.31 3.87
N ASP A 52 4.64 -13.80 4.11
CA ASP A 52 3.46 -14.62 4.42
C ASP A 52 2.71 -15.12 3.16
N GLY A 53 3.17 -14.71 1.96
CA GLY A 53 2.59 -15.08 0.68
C GLY A 53 1.21 -14.47 0.39
N LYS A 54 0.69 -13.59 1.26
CA LYS A 54 -0.67 -13.04 1.12
C LYS A 54 -0.74 -11.83 0.21
N ARG A 55 0.38 -11.13 0.04
CA ARG A 55 0.47 -9.90 -0.76
C ARG A 55 1.60 -9.97 -1.76
N ILE A 56 1.44 -9.19 -2.83
CA ILE A 56 2.45 -8.92 -3.84
C ILE A 56 2.71 -7.42 -3.85
N VAL A 57 3.96 -7.03 -4.06
CA VAL A 57 4.35 -5.67 -4.41
C VAL A 57 4.90 -5.62 -5.83
N SER A 58 4.60 -4.54 -6.54
CA SER A 58 5.17 -4.26 -7.86
C SER A 58 5.73 -2.87 -7.97
N GLY A 59 6.82 -2.72 -8.71
CA GLY A 59 7.39 -1.43 -9.13
C GLY A 59 7.29 -1.27 -10.65
N SER A 60 6.98 -0.07 -11.12
CA SER A 60 6.72 0.21 -12.53
C SER A 60 7.44 1.45 -13.04
N TRP A 61 7.55 1.51 -14.37
CA TRP A 61 7.94 2.71 -15.11
C TRP A 61 6.89 3.84 -14.98
N ASP A 62 5.68 3.58 -14.48
CA ASP A 62 4.74 4.65 -14.11
C ASP A 62 5.13 5.42 -12.83
N LYS A 63 6.32 5.13 -12.27
CA LYS A 63 6.92 5.79 -11.09
C LYS A 63 6.23 5.45 -9.77
N THR A 64 5.29 4.50 -9.79
CA THR A 64 4.58 4.07 -8.59
C THR A 64 4.96 2.66 -8.18
N LEU A 65 4.68 2.33 -6.93
CA LEU A 65 4.53 0.95 -6.50
C LEU A 65 3.03 0.63 -6.35
N ARG A 66 2.67 -0.65 -6.46
CA ARG A 66 1.33 -1.12 -6.11
C ARG A 66 1.41 -2.35 -5.22
N LEU A 67 0.45 -2.44 -4.31
CA LEU A 67 0.21 -3.62 -3.49
C LEU A 67 -0.99 -4.38 -4.04
N TRP A 68 -0.92 -5.70 -3.99
CA TRP A 68 -1.95 -6.60 -4.50
C TRP A 68 -2.23 -7.69 -3.49
N ASP A 69 -3.50 -8.07 -3.38
CA ASP A 69 -3.90 -9.28 -2.67
C ASP A 69 -3.56 -10.48 -3.55
N ALA A 70 -2.73 -11.39 -3.04
CA ALA A 70 -2.22 -12.51 -3.82
C ALA A 70 -3.29 -13.57 -4.12
N GLN A 71 -4.37 -13.62 -3.34
CA GLN A 71 -5.44 -14.60 -3.49
C GLN A 71 -6.46 -14.16 -4.55
N THR A 72 -6.81 -12.88 -4.55
CA THR A 72 -7.86 -12.30 -5.38
C THR A 72 -7.32 -11.57 -6.61
N GLY A 73 -6.04 -11.20 -6.60
CA GLY A 73 -5.42 -10.37 -7.62
C GLY A 73 -5.86 -8.90 -7.60
N GLN A 74 -6.64 -8.49 -6.60
CA GLN A 74 -7.13 -7.12 -6.49
C GLN A 74 -6.07 -6.16 -5.94
N PRO A 75 -6.02 -4.90 -6.39
CA PRO A 75 -5.18 -3.87 -5.78
C PRO A 75 -5.57 -3.63 -4.31
N ILE A 76 -4.57 -3.52 -3.44
CA ILE A 76 -4.74 -3.10 -2.04
C ILE A 76 -4.43 -1.61 -1.95
N GLY A 77 -5.47 -0.79 -1.81
CA GLY A 77 -5.35 0.67 -1.69
C GLY A 77 -4.92 1.37 -2.98
N GLN A 78 -4.46 2.61 -2.84
CA GLN A 78 -3.97 3.42 -3.96
C GLN A 78 -2.49 3.13 -4.29
N PRO A 79 -2.03 3.51 -5.49
CA PRO A 79 -0.62 3.42 -5.84
C PRO A 79 0.25 4.21 -4.86
N LEU A 80 1.38 3.64 -4.46
CA LEU A 80 2.36 4.31 -3.62
C LEU A 80 3.15 5.29 -4.49
N LYS A 81 2.82 6.57 -4.34
CA LYS A 81 3.44 7.69 -5.05
C LYS A 81 4.54 8.30 -4.18
N GLY A 82 5.63 8.70 -4.81
CA GLY A 82 6.72 9.41 -4.15
C GLY A 82 8.01 9.38 -4.96
N HIS A 83 8.26 8.33 -5.74
CA HIS A 83 9.35 8.35 -6.71
C HIS A 83 9.03 9.30 -7.87
N SER A 84 10.04 10.04 -8.33
CA SER A 84 9.90 10.98 -9.47
C SER A 84 10.24 10.33 -10.81
N ASN A 85 10.77 9.10 -10.79
CA ASN A 85 11.17 8.32 -11.95
C ASN A 85 10.92 6.81 -11.74
N SER A 86 11.19 5.99 -12.76
CA SER A 86 10.89 4.54 -12.81
C SER A 86 11.34 3.79 -11.58
N VAL A 87 10.48 2.92 -11.05
CA VAL A 87 10.82 2.03 -9.93
C VAL A 87 11.36 0.71 -10.48
N TRP A 88 12.66 0.49 -10.30
CA TRP A 88 13.38 -0.65 -10.86
C TRP A 88 13.38 -1.89 -9.98
N SER A 89 13.24 -1.72 -8.66
CA SER A 89 13.31 -2.81 -7.71
C SER A 89 12.35 -2.58 -6.55
N VAL A 90 11.70 -3.65 -6.11
CA VAL A 90 10.88 -3.69 -4.91
C VAL A 90 11.19 -4.96 -4.11
N ALA A 91 11.12 -4.87 -2.78
CA ALA A 91 11.22 -6.02 -1.90
C ALA A 91 10.43 -5.80 -0.60
N PHE A 92 9.93 -6.88 0.00
CA PHE A 92 9.43 -6.84 1.37
C PHE A 92 10.58 -7.06 2.37
N SER A 93 10.47 -6.45 3.55
CA SER A 93 11.28 -6.85 4.69
C SER A 93 10.92 -8.28 5.14
N PRO A 94 11.83 -9.02 5.80
CA PRO A 94 11.57 -10.39 6.24
C PRO A 94 10.36 -10.54 7.18
N ASP A 95 10.04 -9.49 7.96
CA ASP A 95 8.85 -9.45 8.82
C ASP A 95 7.56 -9.01 8.09
N GLY A 96 7.65 -8.66 6.80
CA GLY A 96 6.53 -8.21 5.98
C GLY A 96 5.95 -6.85 6.36
N LYS A 97 6.55 -6.14 7.33
CA LYS A 97 6.04 -4.85 7.83
C LYS A 97 6.48 -3.66 7.00
N ARG A 98 7.51 -3.83 6.17
CA ARG A 98 8.08 -2.78 5.33
C ARG A 98 8.25 -3.27 3.90
N ILE A 99 8.22 -2.31 2.99
CA ILE A 99 8.61 -2.46 1.59
C ILE A 99 9.76 -1.49 1.35
N VAL A 100 10.76 -1.92 0.58
CA VAL A 100 11.80 -1.04 0.05
C VAL A 100 11.66 -0.96 -1.46
N SER A 101 11.95 0.21 -2.02
CA SER A 101 12.06 0.39 -3.47
C SER A 101 13.29 1.19 -3.86
N GLY A 102 13.82 0.86 -5.05
CA GLY A 102 14.87 1.63 -5.71
C GLY A 102 14.40 2.17 -7.06
N SER A 103 14.77 3.41 -7.36
CA SER A 103 14.30 4.13 -8.55
C SER A 103 15.43 4.80 -9.32
N SER A 104 15.15 5.04 -10.61
CA SER A 104 15.95 5.88 -11.50
C SER A 104 16.05 7.34 -11.03
N ASP A 105 15.27 7.74 -10.03
CA ASP A 105 15.40 9.06 -9.38
C ASP A 105 16.58 9.16 -8.41
N LYS A 106 17.42 8.13 -8.33
CA LYS A 106 18.61 8.03 -7.47
C LYS A 106 18.28 7.91 -5.98
N THR A 107 17.04 7.53 -5.64
CA THR A 107 16.63 7.33 -4.24
C THR A 107 16.21 5.89 -3.95
N LEU A 108 16.41 5.50 -2.70
CA LEU A 108 15.71 4.38 -2.07
C LEU A 108 14.58 4.94 -1.19
N ARG A 109 13.44 4.25 -1.15
CA ARG A 109 12.32 4.61 -0.27
C ARG A 109 11.85 3.40 0.54
N ILE A 110 11.44 3.66 1.78
CA ILE A 110 10.84 2.67 2.66
C ILE A 110 9.36 3.02 2.81
N TRP A 111 8.51 2.02 2.64
CA TRP A 111 7.07 2.13 2.73
C TRP A 111 6.55 1.15 3.78
N PRO A 112 5.38 1.43 4.36
CA PRO A 112 4.61 0.42 5.07
C PRO A 112 4.28 -0.79 4.19
N GLY A 113 4.53 -1.98 4.72
CA GLY A 113 4.12 -3.24 4.09
C GLY A 113 2.64 -3.54 4.29
N ASP A 114 2.05 -3.08 5.40
CA ASP A 114 0.64 -3.23 5.75
C ASP A 114 -0.04 -1.89 6.05
N TRP A 115 -0.79 -1.36 5.08
CA TRP A 115 -1.58 -0.16 5.27
C TRP A 115 -2.81 -0.38 6.16
N SER A 116 -3.36 -1.61 6.20
CA SER A 116 -4.53 -1.91 7.01
C SER A 116 -4.19 -1.93 8.51
N GLY A 117 -3.07 -2.57 8.87
CA GLY A 117 -2.53 -2.54 10.22
C GLY A 117 -2.11 -1.14 10.68
N LEU A 118 -1.47 -0.35 9.80
CA LEU A 118 -1.15 1.04 10.12
C LEU A 118 -2.39 1.91 10.30
N MET A 119 -3.41 1.75 9.46
CA MET A 119 -4.66 2.50 9.59
C MET A 119 -5.33 2.16 10.91
N ARG A 120 -5.38 0.87 11.29
CA ARG A 120 -5.94 0.45 12.57
C ARG A 120 -5.20 1.10 13.75
N LEU A 121 -3.87 1.08 13.75
CA LEU A 121 -3.07 1.71 14.80
C LEU A 121 -3.23 3.24 14.83
N ALA A 122 -3.31 3.89 13.67
CA ALA A 122 -3.55 5.33 13.57
C ALA A 122 -4.94 5.68 14.11
N CYS A 123 -5.95 4.90 13.75
CA CYS A 123 -7.31 5.08 14.22
C CYS A 123 -7.46 4.84 15.73
N ASP A 124 -6.84 3.79 16.27
CA ASP A 124 -6.81 3.57 17.73
C ASP A 124 -6.19 4.78 18.43
N ARG A 125 -5.06 5.31 17.93
CA ARG A 125 -4.43 6.52 18.50
C ARG A 125 -5.31 7.76 18.42
N LEU A 126 -6.00 7.99 17.31
CA LEU A 126 -6.93 9.12 17.14
C LEU A 126 -8.13 8.98 18.08
N GLN A 127 -8.66 7.76 18.22
CA GLN A 127 -9.83 7.47 19.06
C GLN A 127 -9.57 7.80 20.53
N TYR A 128 -8.35 7.54 21.02
CA TYR A 128 -7.96 7.79 22.41
C TYR A 128 -7.15 9.08 22.61
N HIS A 129 -7.05 9.96 21.62
CA HIS A 129 -6.25 11.17 21.73
C HIS A 129 -6.90 12.21 22.67
N PRO A 130 -6.24 12.66 23.77
CA PRO A 130 -6.86 13.52 24.78
C PRO A 130 -7.39 14.85 24.22
N LEU A 131 -6.67 15.49 23.31
CA LEU A 131 -7.09 16.76 22.71
C LEU A 131 -8.28 16.62 21.75
N LEU A 132 -8.43 15.45 21.10
CA LEU A 132 -9.55 15.22 20.18
C LEU A 132 -10.84 14.92 20.94
N ASN A 133 -10.72 14.39 22.16
CA ASN A 133 -11.83 14.09 23.06
C ASN A 133 -12.13 15.24 24.06
N ALA A 134 -11.33 16.32 24.06
CA ALA A 134 -11.60 17.48 24.89
C ALA A 134 -12.76 18.33 24.33
N PRO A 135 -13.56 19.00 25.19
CA PRO A 135 -14.64 19.87 24.73
C PRO A 135 -14.13 20.98 23.81
N GLU A 136 -14.93 21.36 22.81
CA GLU A 136 -14.61 22.46 21.88
C GLU A 136 -14.36 23.80 22.58
N THR A 137 -14.98 24.00 23.74
CA THR A 137 -14.78 25.18 24.59
C THR A 137 -13.38 25.25 25.21
N VAL A 138 -12.64 24.14 25.22
CA VAL A 138 -11.31 24.01 25.84
C VAL A 138 -10.20 23.95 24.80
N VAL A 139 -10.45 23.27 23.67
CA VAL A 139 -9.46 23.10 22.60
C VAL A 139 -10.13 23.27 21.24
N SER A 140 -9.70 24.28 20.49
CA SER A 140 -10.19 24.59 19.15
C SER A 140 -9.05 25.06 18.24
N GLY A 141 -9.26 24.98 16.93
CA GLY A 141 -8.27 25.34 15.92
C GLY A 141 -8.32 24.41 14.71
N GLU A 142 -7.81 24.90 13.58
CA GLU A 142 -7.87 24.20 12.29
C GLU A 142 -7.28 22.78 12.36
N LEU A 143 -6.11 22.64 13.00
CA LEU A 143 -5.45 21.33 13.16
C LEU A 143 -6.22 20.37 14.07
N ILE A 144 -6.93 20.88 15.08
CA ILE A 144 -7.76 20.07 15.98
C ILE A 144 -9.01 19.59 15.26
N GLN A 145 -9.60 20.46 14.43
CA GLN A 145 -10.74 20.08 13.58
C GLN A 145 -10.36 18.98 12.59
N VAL A 146 -9.21 19.12 11.91
CA VAL A 146 -8.68 18.08 11.00
C VAL A 146 -8.49 16.75 11.75
N GLY A 147 -7.96 16.78 12.97
CA GLY A 147 -7.82 15.58 13.79
C GLY A 147 -9.15 14.94 14.18
N ARG A 148 -10.18 15.74 14.53
CA ARG A 148 -11.53 15.23 14.84
C ARG A 148 -12.21 14.65 13.60
N ASP A 149 -12.04 15.28 12.43
CA ASP A 149 -12.56 14.78 11.17
C ASP A 149 -11.91 13.43 10.80
N ALA A 150 -10.60 13.30 11.00
CA ALA A 150 -9.87 12.04 10.83
C ALA A 150 -10.35 10.95 11.80
N LYS A 151 -10.59 11.30 13.08
CA LYS A 151 -11.18 10.39 14.07
C LYS A 151 -12.58 9.92 13.64
N ALA A 152 -13.45 10.83 13.20
CA ALA A 152 -14.79 10.49 12.74
C ALA A 152 -14.74 9.53 11.52
N ALA A 153 -13.78 9.74 10.63
CA ALA A 153 -13.57 8.82 9.50
C ALA A 153 -13.09 7.43 9.94
N CYS A 154 -12.28 7.34 11.00
CA CYS A 154 -11.90 6.08 11.64
C CYS A 154 -13.10 5.32 12.22
N ASP A 155 -14.03 6.03 12.87
CA ASP A 155 -15.24 5.45 13.45
C ASP A 155 -16.19 4.89 12.37
N ALA A 156 -16.22 5.50 11.17
CA ALA A 156 -17.01 5.04 10.03
C ALA A 156 -16.49 3.76 9.35
N ARG A 157 -15.26 3.31 9.66
CA ARG A 157 -14.63 2.07 9.15
C ARG A 157 -14.76 1.76 7.64
N PRO A 158 -14.70 2.74 6.71
CA PRO A 158 -14.99 2.48 5.29
C PRO A 158 -14.01 1.49 4.62
N TRP A 159 -12.83 1.25 5.20
CA TRP A 159 -11.83 0.28 4.71
C TRP A 159 -11.98 -1.14 5.28
N LEU A 160 -12.80 -1.37 6.30
CA LEU A 160 -13.07 -2.72 6.82
C LEU A 160 -14.20 -3.42 6.04
N GLU A 161 -15.13 -2.66 5.47
CA GLU A 161 -16.27 -3.19 4.71
C GLU A 161 -16.03 -3.20 3.18
N ALA A 162 -15.07 -2.41 2.70
CA ALA A 162 -14.81 -2.29 1.28
C ALA A 162 -14.04 -3.51 0.72
N ARG A 163 -14.78 -4.46 0.14
CA ARG A 163 -14.28 -5.49 -0.80
C ARG A 163 -13.78 -4.92 -2.14
N GLN A 164 -13.69 -3.59 -2.26
CA GLN A 164 -13.24 -2.86 -3.45
C GLN A 164 -12.34 -1.70 -3.02
N PRO A 165 -11.38 -1.25 -3.85
CA PRO A 165 -10.55 -0.10 -3.52
C PRO A 165 -11.43 1.16 -3.55
N THR A 166 -11.83 1.65 -2.40
CA THR A 166 -12.41 3.00 -2.29
C THR A 166 -11.31 4.02 -2.58
N PRO A 167 -11.60 5.10 -3.33
CA PRO A 167 -10.65 6.19 -3.49
C PRO A 167 -10.36 6.75 -2.09
N GLN A 168 -9.07 6.90 -1.76
CA GLN A 168 -8.66 7.53 -0.52
C GLN A 168 -9.33 8.90 -0.41
N PRO A 169 -9.93 9.22 0.75
CA PRO A 169 -10.49 10.54 0.97
C PRO A 169 -9.44 11.63 0.77
N SER A 170 -9.83 12.77 0.22
CA SER A 170 -8.94 13.92 -0.05
C SER A 170 -8.20 14.49 1.17
N TRP A 171 -8.61 14.10 2.39
CA TRP A 171 -7.96 14.46 3.65
C TRP A 171 -6.76 13.55 4.02
N TRP A 172 -6.57 12.42 3.33
CA TRP A 172 -5.57 11.40 3.66
C TRP A 172 -4.13 11.91 3.66
N GLU A 173 -3.71 12.64 2.62
CA GLU A 173 -2.35 13.19 2.53
C GLU A 173 -2.07 14.15 3.71
N LYS A 174 -3.06 14.98 4.08
CA LYS A 174 -2.96 15.91 5.20
C LYS A 174 -2.90 15.20 6.56
N THR A 175 -3.55 14.06 6.70
CA THR A 175 -3.56 13.30 7.96
C THR A 175 -2.30 12.46 8.13
N VAL A 176 -1.72 11.93 7.04
CA VAL A 176 -0.41 11.29 7.07
C VAL A 176 0.67 12.31 7.43
N ASP A 177 0.64 13.51 6.85
CA ASP A 177 1.57 14.58 7.20
C ASP A 177 1.40 15.07 8.64
N TRP A 178 0.16 15.15 9.14
CA TRP A 178 -0.12 15.48 10.55
C TRP A 178 0.36 14.39 11.52
N VAL A 179 0.05 13.12 11.23
CA VAL A 179 0.52 11.98 12.04
C VAL A 179 2.04 11.90 12.00
N ALA A 180 2.69 12.13 10.86
CA ALA A 180 4.15 12.18 10.75
C ALA A 180 4.77 13.39 11.47
N GLY A 181 4.07 14.53 11.50
CA GLY A 181 4.47 15.75 12.18
C GLY A 181 4.42 15.67 13.71
N LEU A 182 3.57 14.80 14.28
CA LEU A 182 3.49 14.54 15.73
C LEU A 182 4.70 13.76 16.29
N TRP A 183 5.62 13.27 15.44
CA TRP A 183 6.85 12.56 15.85
C TRP A 183 8.12 13.38 15.63
N ARG A 184 8.01 14.71 15.52
CA ARG A 184 9.14 15.65 15.62
C ARG A 184 9.04 16.48 16.89
#